data_AF-A0A6B9ZQN1-F1
#
_entry.id   AF-A0A6B9ZQN1-F1
#
_cell.length_a   1.000
_cell.length_b   1.000
_cell.length_c   1.000
_cell.angle_alpha   90.00
_cell.angle_beta   90.00
_cell.angle_gamma   90.00
#
_symmetry.space_group_name_H-M   'P 1'
#
loop_
_entity.id
_entity.type
_entity.pdbx_description
1 polymer ?
#
loop_
_entity_poly.entity_id
_entity_poly.type
_entity_poly.pdbx_seq_one_letter_code
_entity_poly.pdbx_strand_id
1 'polypeptide(L)'
;MMLKNFILSGIFFLSAQLSYSQASLLWDKADQAFFTYDLPGSAAAIREIIQAPQTNPKDLARAYRTLATRDWQFYRNYPLAVHHIDSALRQSTDSQSAYALLSDISISAGRDKASLSAASKALSSARTSAEWQSAALVYAHAAYAASMHSRKPDTALLSKAASLLVAVLDQMPGHPQAAKQLIGIGILKKDGPLVLAGWNGYFHFSGAGTVWEYQQKNAAILSGVLPQWNGTTDNEKIAAALADSRFYEYANLLATPAQQEIKVYAAFLQKTGTLITDYYRQLALNRSNDTLFEQQLLSHCTQLLQRLQLSAGPAPLTYETFLELMRPRFGTTGYLGFSSGFSSKEICLGHIVNITHKEVLQYGYKGALTFIETDLMTSNGFTDWFTDGKSRNGGWSVNDTIYQVREAYVREPMSAWTMITDSSIRKEKLAPFENVMASNDTVTILSGINARMRMDALDSLYASLYQQGLREKALQIAFMHSFEQKQQDASIFAHEGRHSIDQIYFKNDFDKAPAREREYRAKLSEIACADFPVYLLGKIISKAGPTGHGQANQMILNNTLEWIGQHQQDIKGYNPALPAIKQIYLLTESQIRSCFREIDPLYKG
;
A
#
# COMPACT_ATOMS: atom_id res chain seq x y z
N MET A 1 73.51 22.69 6.96
CA MET A 1 73.50 23.03 8.40
C MET A 1 72.55 24.19 8.62
N MET A 2 71.25 23.91 8.82
CA MET A 2 70.29 24.73 9.56
C MET A 2 68.91 24.06 9.56
N LEU A 3 68.38 23.91 10.77
CA LEU A 3 67.03 23.57 11.20
C LEU A 3 65.94 24.46 10.57
N LYS A 4 64.76 23.90 10.23
CA LYS A 4 63.45 24.11 10.91
C LYS A 4 62.22 23.77 10.04
N ASN A 5 61.24 23.18 10.74
CA ASN A 5 59.78 23.22 10.51
C ASN A 5 59.21 22.39 9.35
N PHE A 6 58.57 21.27 9.67
CA PHE A 6 57.17 20.96 9.31
C PHE A 6 56.76 19.64 10.02
N ILE A 7 56.42 19.75 11.30
CA ILE A 7 55.61 18.76 12.02
C ILE A 7 54.38 19.53 12.49
N LEU A 8 53.24 19.33 11.83
CA LEU A 8 51.85 19.54 12.27
C LEU A 8 50.99 19.74 11.01
N SER A 9 50.46 18.64 10.45
CA SER A 9 49.26 18.61 9.58
C SER A 9 48.91 17.15 9.27
N GLY A 10 48.88 16.30 10.30
CA GLY A 10 48.76 14.85 10.15
C GLY A 10 47.76 14.19 11.08
N ILE A 11 46.77 14.92 11.62
CA ILE A 11 45.63 14.35 12.36
C ILE A 11 44.43 15.29 12.20
N PHE A 12 43.76 15.32 11.04
CA PHE A 12 42.43 15.94 10.90
C PHE A 12 41.60 15.36 9.74
N PHE A 13 41.88 14.13 9.30
CA PHE A 13 41.12 13.44 8.24
C PHE A 13 40.59 12.07 8.67
N LEU A 14 40.24 11.93 9.95
CA LEU A 14 39.52 10.77 10.50
C LEU A 14 38.45 11.23 11.49
N SER A 15 37.48 12.03 11.03
CA SER A 15 36.29 12.35 11.82
C SER A 15 35.11 12.68 10.91
N ALA A 16 34.79 11.75 10.02
CA ALA A 16 33.45 11.62 9.45
C ALA A 16 33.05 10.14 9.40
N GLN A 17 33.46 9.37 10.41
CA GLN A 17 32.67 8.19 10.79
C GLN A 17 31.43 8.75 11.46
N LEU A 18 30.31 8.72 10.74
CA LEU A 18 28.98 9.00 11.28
C LEU A 18 28.87 8.25 12.61
N SER A 19 28.87 8.99 13.72
CA SER A 19 28.65 8.43 15.04
C SER A 19 27.22 7.91 15.09
N TYR A 20 27.05 6.64 14.74
CA TYR A 20 25.79 5.92 14.93
C TYR A 20 25.46 6.03 16.41
N SER A 21 24.41 6.78 16.74
CA SER A 21 24.07 6.98 18.15
C SER A 21 23.68 5.63 18.75
N GLN A 22 23.99 5.42 20.03
CA GLN A 22 23.56 4.23 20.77
C GLN A 22 22.04 4.00 20.64
N ALA A 23 21.26 5.08 20.61
CA ALA A 23 19.82 5.04 20.39
C ALA A 23 19.45 4.46 19.01
N SER A 24 20.21 4.78 17.94
CA SER A 24 19.97 4.22 16.61
C SER A 24 20.17 2.71 16.58
N LEU A 25 21.24 2.20 17.22
CA LEU A 25 21.49 0.75 17.32
C LEU A 25 20.38 0.04 18.11
N LEU A 26 19.87 0.67 19.17
CA LEU A 26 18.76 0.12 19.95
C LEU A 26 17.43 0.13 19.19
N TRP A 27 17.18 1.14 18.36
CA TRP A 27 16.05 1.15 17.43
C TRP A 27 16.17 0.02 16.41
N ASP A 28 17.35 -0.18 15.81
CA ASP A 28 17.58 -1.28 14.87
C ASP A 28 17.35 -2.64 15.53
N LYS A 29 17.85 -2.83 16.76
CA LYS A 29 17.59 -4.04 17.58
C LYS A 29 16.09 -4.22 17.86
N ALA A 30 15.39 -3.15 18.22
CA ALA A 30 13.96 -3.19 18.50
C ALA A 30 13.14 -3.53 17.25
N ASP A 31 13.45 -2.91 16.12
CA ASP A 31 12.77 -3.13 14.85
C ASP A 31 13.08 -4.55 14.32
N GLN A 32 14.33 -5.01 14.39
CA GLN A 32 14.68 -6.39 14.04
C GLN A 32 13.88 -7.40 14.85
N ALA A 33 13.87 -7.27 16.19
CA ALA A 33 13.09 -8.15 17.05
C ALA A 33 11.59 -8.10 16.71
N PHE A 34 11.05 -6.92 16.41
CA PHE A 34 9.64 -6.77 16.03
C PHE A 34 9.33 -7.47 14.70
N PHE A 35 10.14 -7.28 13.66
CA PHE A 35 9.95 -7.90 12.35
C PHE A 35 10.25 -9.40 12.33
N THR A 36 10.91 -9.94 13.35
CA THR A 36 11.02 -11.39 13.61
C THR A 36 9.97 -11.91 14.58
N TYR A 37 8.93 -11.12 14.88
CA TYR A 37 7.82 -11.43 15.78
C TYR A 37 8.21 -11.67 17.26
N ASP A 38 9.38 -11.20 17.68
CA ASP A 38 9.84 -11.17 19.08
C ASP A 38 9.36 -9.89 19.77
N LEU A 39 8.08 -9.88 20.15
CA LEU A 39 7.47 -8.76 20.86
C LEU A 39 8.14 -8.45 22.22
N PRO A 40 8.47 -9.44 23.07
CA PRO A 40 9.19 -9.19 24.33
C PRO A 40 10.59 -8.60 24.13
N GLY A 41 11.41 -9.15 23.22
CA GLY A 41 12.75 -8.65 22.94
C GLY A 41 12.72 -7.24 22.37
N SER A 42 11.74 -6.96 21.50
CA SER A 42 11.50 -5.62 21.02
C SER A 42 11.09 -4.67 22.16
N ALA A 43 10.24 -5.08 23.10
CA ALA A 43 9.87 -4.27 24.28
C ALA A 43 11.03 -4.02 25.24
N ALA A 44 11.92 -5.00 25.41
CA ALA A 44 13.14 -4.84 26.19
C ALA A 44 14.06 -3.77 25.56
N ALA A 45 14.32 -3.85 24.26
CA ALA A 45 15.15 -2.86 23.55
C ALA A 45 14.58 -1.44 23.65
N ILE A 46 13.27 -1.27 23.55
CA ILE A 46 12.64 0.06 23.73
C ILE A 46 12.77 0.57 25.17
N ARG A 47 12.70 -0.28 26.20
CA ARG A 47 12.95 0.14 27.59
C ARG A 47 14.40 0.53 27.82
N GLU A 48 15.36 -0.14 27.15
CA GLU A 48 16.77 0.27 27.17
C GLU A 48 16.95 1.68 26.60
N ILE A 49 16.23 2.04 25.52
CA ILE A 49 16.23 3.42 24.96
C ILE A 49 15.76 4.43 26.02
N ILE A 50 14.68 4.13 26.75
CA ILE A 50 14.14 5.02 27.78
C ILE A 50 15.11 5.22 28.95
N GLN A 51 15.87 4.18 29.30
CA GLN A 51 16.82 4.21 30.42
C GLN A 51 18.18 4.81 30.04
N ALA A 52 18.51 4.91 28.76
CA ALA A 52 19.79 5.42 28.30
C ALA A 52 19.93 6.93 28.61
N PRO A 53 20.96 7.38 29.36
CA PRO A 53 21.07 8.77 29.82
C PRO A 53 21.16 9.83 28.72
N GLN A 54 21.55 9.44 27.50
CA GLN A 54 21.78 10.33 26.37
C GLN A 54 20.64 10.29 25.34
N THR A 55 19.52 9.63 25.64
CA THR A 55 18.38 9.59 24.73
C THR A 55 17.72 10.96 24.66
N ASN A 56 17.61 11.51 23.44
CA ASN A 56 16.98 12.81 23.24
C ASN A 56 15.45 12.73 23.44
N PRO A 57 14.76 13.87 23.70
CA PRO A 57 13.32 13.89 23.96
C PRO A 57 12.45 13.29 22.83
N LYS A 58 12.89 13.43 21.56
CA LYS A 58 12.16 12.90 20.40
C LYS A 58 12.16 11.36 20.41
N ASP A 59 13.32 10.76 20.69
CA ASP A 59 13.47 9.31 20.81
C ASP A 59 12.74 8.78 22.05
N LEU A 60 12.76 9.50 23.18
CA LEU A 60 11.96 9.16 24.37
C LEU A 60 10.45 9.16 24.04
N ALA A 61 9.96 10.20 23.38
CA ALA A 61 8.55 10.29 22.99
C ALA A 61 8.15 9.14 22.06
N ARG A 62 9.01 8.81 21.07
CA ARG A 62 8.81 7.68 20.15
C ARG A 62 8.81 6.35 20.92
N ALA A 63 9.76 6.13 21.82
CA ALA A 63 9.86 4.91 22.62
C ALA A 63 8.60 4.68 23.46
N TYR A 64 8.11 5.71 24.16
CA TYR A 64 6.87 5.63 24.92
C TYR A 64 5.64 5.34 24.05
N ARG A 65 5.50 5.99 22.89
CA ARG A 65 4.39 5.68 21.95
C ARG A 65 4.48 4.24 21.43
N THR A 66 5.69 3.74 21.15
CA THR A 66 5.90 2.35 20.73
C THR A 66 5.49 1.38 21.83
N LEU A 67 5.82 1.63 23.10
CA LEU A 67 5.32 0.80 24.21
C LEU A 67 3.80 0.91 24.36
N ALA A 68 3.23 2.11 24.29
CA ALA A 68 1.78 2.31 24.37
C ALA A 68 1.03 1.51 23.29
N THR A 69 1.54 1.53 22.05
CA THR A 69 0.99 0.74 20.94
C THR A 69 0.98 -0.74 21.30
N ARG A 70 2.06 -1.25 21.89
CA ARG A 70 2.16 -2.67 22.25
C ARG A 70 1.20 -3.06 23.37
N ASP A 71 1.14 -2.24 24.41
CA ASP A 71 0.23 -2.45 25.54
C ASP A 71 -1.23 -2.45 25.08
N TRP A 72 -1.58 -1.57 24.16
CA TRP A 72 -2.91 -1.49 23.58
C TRP A 72 -3.21 -2.65 22.61
N GLN A 73 -2.45 -2.78 21.52
CA GLN A 73 -2.74 -3.69 20.41
C GLN A 73 -2.60 -5.16 20.79
N PHE A 74 -1.51 -5.52 21.49
CA PHE A 74 -1.22 -6.92 21.81
C PHE A 74 -1.75 -7.34 23.19
N TYR A 75 -1.64 -6.46 24.20
CA TYR A 75 -2.00 -6.82 25.57
C TYR A 75 -3.39 -6.33 26.00
N ARG A 76 -4.05 -5.45 25.24
CA ARG A 76 -5.30 -4.76 25.63
C ARG A 76 -5.24 -4.09 27.00
N ASN A 77 -4.04 -3.68 27.42
CA ASN A 77 -3.81 -2.95 28.66
C ASN A 77 -3.96 -1.45 28.42
N TYR A 78 -5.21 -1.00 28.24
CA TYR A 78 -5.51 0.41 27.98
C TYR A 78 -4.97 1.36 29.05
N PRO A 79 -5.05 1.07 30.37
CA PRO A 79 -4.49 1.96 31.38
C PRO A 79 -2.97 2.16 31.24
N LEU A 80 -2.22 1.08 31.01
CA LEU A 80 -0.77 1.17 30.82
C LEU A 80 -0.41 1.88 29.51
N ALA A 81 -1.16 1.62 28.44
CA ALA A 81 -0.99 2.32 27.18
C ALA A 81 -1.17 3.84 27.35
N VAL A 82 -2.23 4.28 28.04
CA VAL A 82 -2.47 5.70 28.36
C VAL A 82 -1.34 6.28 29.20
N HIS A 83 -0.85 5.55 30.21
CA HIS A 83 0.29 5.99 31.04
C HIS A 83 1.56 6.24 30.20
N HIS A 84 1.86 5.36 29.25
CA HIS A 84 2.96 5.56 28.32
C HIS A 84 2.71 6.77 27.39
N ILE A 85 1.48 7.00 26.92
CA ILE A 85 1.17 8.21 26.15
C ILE A 85 1.37 9.49 26.98
N ASP A 86 0.92 9.52 28.24
CA ASP A 86 1.16 10.66 29.13
C ASP A 86 2.66 10.92 29.32
N SER A 87 3.47 9.86 29.38
CA SER A 87 4.94 9.96 29.43
C SER A 87 5.54 10.51 28.14
N ALA A 88 5.00 10.13 26.97
CA ALA A 88 5.38 10.69 25.68
C ALA A 88 5.04 12.18 25.58
N LEU A 89 3.83 12.58 26.04
CA LEU A 89 3.37 13.96 26.01
C LEU A 89 4.22 14.89 26.87
N ARG A 90 4.75 14.40 28.01
CA ARG A 90 5.68 15.18 28.86
C ARG A 90 6.98 15.56 28.17
N GLN A 91 7.42 14.82 27.16
CA GLN A 91 8.61 15.16 26.38
C GLN A 91 8.40 16.41 25.50
N SER A 92 7.16 16.85 25.31
CA SER A 92 6.78 18.07 24.55
C SER A 92 7.23 18.08 23.08
N THR A 93 7.59 16.91 22.54
CA THR A 93 7.94 16.70 21.13
C THR A 93 6.92 15.79 20.47
N ASP A 94 6.49 16.13 19.26
CA ASP A 94 5.57 15.29 18.47
C ASP A 94 4.29 14.91 19.25
N SER A 95 3.68 15.92 19.89
CA SER A 95 2.44 15.77 20.65
C SER A 95 1.26 15.35 19.78
N GLN A 96 1.27 15.71 18.48
CA GLN A 96 0.23 15.30 17.54
C GLN A 96 0.14 13.77 17.43
N SER A 97 1.26 13.08 17.17
CA SER A 97 1.26 11.61 17.07
C SER A 97 0.85 10.93 18.37
N ALA A 98 1.20 11.50 19.53
CA ALA A 98 0.81 10.97 20.83
C ALA A 98 -0.71 11.10 21.07
N TYR A 99 -1.29 12.24 20.73
CA TYR A 99 -2.74 12.46 20.82
C TYR A 99 -3.52 11.65 19.78
N ALA A 100 -2.97 11.45 18.58
CA ALA A 100 -3.55 10.58 17.57
C ALA A 100 -3.69 9.15 18.12
N LEU A 101 -2.61 8.57 18.62
CA LEU A 101 -2.62 7.24 19.22
C LEU A 101 -3.55 7.13 20.45
N LEU A 102 -3.60 8.18 21.29
CA LEU A 102 -4.56 8.23 22.41
C LEU A 102 -6.02 8.16 21.96
N SER A 103 -6.33 8.76 20.81
CA SER A 103 -7.66 8.70 20.22
C SER A 103 -8.03 7.26 19.91
N ASP A 104 -7.16 6.52 19.20
CA ASP A 104 -7.43 5.14 18.78
C ASP A 104 -7.51 4.16 19.96
N ILE A 105 -6.64 4.35 20.97
CA ILE A 105 -6.71 3.64 22.25
C ILE A 105 -8.07 3.89 22.91
N SER A 106 -8.55 5.13 22.90
CA SER A 106 -9.82 5.51 23.53
C SER A 106 -11.04 4.94 22.80
N ILE A 107 -11.04 4.93 21.46
CA ILE A 107 -12.09 4.28 20.65
C ILE A 107 -12.15 2.80 21.00
N SER A 108 -11.00 2.11 21.00
CA SER A 108 -10.91 0.68 21.32
C SER A 108 -11.38 0.34 22.74
N ALA A 109 -11.23 1.29 23.67
CA ALA A 109 -11.72 1.19 25.04
C ALA A 109 -13.20 1.59 25.23
N GLY A 110 -13.93 1.92 24.15
CA GLY A 110 -15.32 2.38 24.19
C GLY A 110 -15.51 3.77 24.81
N ARG A 111 -14.50 4.64 24.69
CA ARG A 111 -14.46 5.99 25.30
C ARG A 111 -14.50 7.10 24.25
N ASP A 112 -15.59 7.17 23.49
CA ASP A 112 -15.74 8.07 22.34
C ASP A 112 -15.48 9.55 22.66
N LYS A 113 -15.95 10.04 23.83
CA LYS A 113 -15.68 11.43 24.27
C LYS A 113 -14.19 11.70 24.52
N ALA A 114 -13.48 10.73 25.09
CA ALA A 114 -12.04 10.85 25.32
C ALA A 114 -11.28 10.80 24.00
N SER A 115 -11.71 9.94 23.07
CA SER A 115 -11.19 9.89 21.71
C SER A 115 -11.33 11.23 20.99
N LEU A 116 -12.54 11.81 20.97
CA LEU A 116 -12.78 13.11 20.33
C LEU A 116 -11.93 14.25 20.93
N SER A 117 -11.76 14.24 22.26
CA SER A 117 -10.89 15.19 22.95
C SER A 117 -9.43 15.03 22.51
N ALA A 118 -8.92 13.79 22.47
CA ALA A 118 -7.58 13.50 22.01
C ALA A 118 -7.38 13.86 20.53
N ALA A 119 -8.31 13.47 19.65
CA ALA A 119 -8.24 13.80 18.22
C ALA A 119 -8.25 15.31 17.96
N SER A 120 -9.06 16.07 18.73
CA SER A 120 -9.06 17.54 18.67
C SER A 120 -7.71 18.13 19.05
N LYS A 121 -7.06 17.59 20.09
CA LYS A 121 -5.71 18.00 20.52
C LYS A 121 -4.64 17.60 19.50
N ALA A 122 -4.79 16.45 18.84
CA ALA A 122 -3.91 16.05 17.75
C ALA A 122 -3.97 17.10 16.63
N LEU A 123 -5.19 17.50 16.23
CA LEU A 123 -5.40 18.50 15.18
C LEU A 123 -4.81 19.86 15.54
N SER A 124 -4.99 20.33 16.78
CA SER A 124 -4.41 21.61 17.23
C SER A 124 -2.90 21.57 17.46
N SER A 125 -2.31 20.37 17.60
CA SER A 125 -0.87 20.20 17.83
C SER A 125 -0.08 19.96 16.55
N ALA A 126 -0.76 19.76 15.41
CA ALA A 126 -0.13 19.55 14.12
C ALA A 126 0.64 20.80 13.67
N ARG A 127 1.89 20.61 13.23
CA ARG A 127 2.82 21.66 12.80
C ARG A 127 3.18 21.57 11.32
N THR A 128 2.96 20.42 10.70
CA THR A 128 3.23 20.19 9.27
C THR A 128 1.95 19.78 8.55
N SER A 129 1.94 19.91 7.21
CA SER A 129 0.81 19.45 6.40
C SER A 129 0.54 17.95 6.58
N ALA A 130 1.59 17.13 6.69
CA ALA A 130 1.47 15.70 6.91
C ALA A 130 0.87 15.37 8.29
N GLU A 131 1.32 16.06 9.35
CA GLU A 131 0.75 15.92 10.71
C GLU A 131 -0.72 16.37 10.74
N TRP A 132 -1.07 17.45 10.03
CA TRP A 132 -2.44 17.94 9.95
C TRP A 132 -3.34 16.94 9.22
N GLN A 133 -2.90 16.40 8.08
CA GLN A 133 -3.65 15.37 7.34
C GLN A 133 -3.89 14.13 8.22
N SER A 134 -2.86 13.63 8.90
CA SER A 134 -2.99 12.52 9.85
C SER A 134 -4.00 12.84 10.96
N ALA A 135 -3.89 14.01 11.59
CA ALA A 135 -4.82 14.42 12.65
C ALA A 135 -6.26 14.61 12.16
N ALA A 136 -6.46 15.07 10.92
CA ALA A 136 -7.75 15.21 10.28
C ALA A 136 -8.45 13.85 10.11
N LEU A 137 -7.70 12.82 9.66
CA LEU A 137 -8.21 11.44 9.55
C LEU A 137 -8.60 10.87 10.92
N VAL A 138 -7.79 11.12 11.95
CA VAL A 138 -8.08 10.67 13.32
C VAL A 138 -9.31 11.38 13.89
N TYR A 139 -9.46 12.68 13.65
CA TYR A 139 -10.66 13.43 14.05
C TYR A 139 -11.91 12.88 13.37
N ALA A 140 -11.86 12.64 12.06
CA ALA A 140 -12.98 12.08 11.32
C ALA A 140 -13.34 10.66 11.79
N HIS A 141 -12.34 9.83 12.10
CA HIS A 141 -12.57 8.49 12.69
C HIS A 141 -13.31 8.58 14.03
N ALA A 142 -12.82 9.44 14.95
CA ALA A 142 -13.44 9.67 16.24
C ALA A 142 -14.87 10.23 16.11
N ALA A 143 -15.10 11.15 15.17
CA ALA A 143 -16.41 11.72 14.87
C ALA A 143 -17.39 10.68 14.37
N TYR A 144 -16.96 9.80 13.46
CA TYR A 144 -17.75 8.69 12.95
C TYR A 144 -18.10 7.70 14.07
N ALA A 145 -17.12 7.24 14.85
CA ALA A 145 -17.32 6.29 15.94
C ALA A 145 -18.34 6.81 16.98
N ALA A 146 -18.21 8.08 17.39
CA ALA A 146 -19.14 8.71 18.33
C ALA A 146 -20.58 8.87 17.78
N SER A 147 -20.73 8.83 16.46
CA SER A 147 -21.99 9.15 15.77
C SER A 147 -22.72 7.92 15.23
N MET A 148 -22.01 6.86 14.86
CA MET A 148 -22.58 5.71 14.12
C MET A 148 -23.67 4.94 14.86
N HIS A 149 -23.67 4.98 16.19
CA HIS A 149 -24.69 4.35 17.04
C HIS A 149 -25.70 5.36 17.62
N SER A 150 -25.54 6.65 17.35
CA SER A 150 -26.44 7.69 17.85
C SER A 150 -27.71 7.78 17.00
N ARG A 151 -28.87 7.83 17.66
CA ARG A 151 -30.15 8.13 16.98
C ARG A 151 -30.23 9.57 16.47
N LYS A 152 -29.43 10.47 17.03
CA LYS A 152 -29.33 11.88 16.65
C LYS A 152 -27.84 12.25 16.59
N PRO A 153 -27.15 11.92 15.48
CA PRO A 153 -25.75 12.30 15.31
C PRO A 153 -25.53 13.79 15.48
N ASP A 154 -24.40 14.18 16.07
CA ASP A 154 -24.03 15.59 16.21
C ASP A 154 -23.64 16.14 14.83
N THR A 155 -24.52 16.97 14.28
CA THR A 155 -24.37 17.51 12.92
C THR A 155 -23.19 18.47 12.81
N ALA A 156 -22.83 19.20 13.89
CA ALA A 156 -21.70 20.12 13.89
C ALA A 156 -20.38 19.33 13.89
N LEU A 157 -20.31 18.28 14.71
CA LEU A 157 -19.18 17.34 14.74
C LEU A 157 -18.95 16.71 13.36
N LEU A 158 -20.00 16.18 12.74
CA LEU A 158 -19.92 15.56 11.42
C LEU A 158 -19.57 16.57 10.33
N SER A 159 -20.09 17.81 10.38
CA SER A 159 -19.74 18.87 9.41
C SER A 159 -18.25 19.25 9.48
N LYS A 160 -17.68 19.32 10.69
CA LYS A 160 -16.25 19.57 10.86
C LYS A 160 -15.43 18.40 10.31
N ALA A 161 -15.81 17.16 10.62
CA ALA A 161 -15.15 15.97 10.07
C ALA A 161 -15.18 15.95 8.54
N ALA A 162 -16.36 16.18 7.93
CA ALA A 162 -16.52 16.25 6.48
C ALA A 162 -15.61 17.31 5.85
N SER A 163 -15.58 18.53 6.41
CA SER A 163 -14.75 19.62 5.89
C SER A 163 -13.25 19.29 5.94
N LEU A 164 -12.80 18.64 7.02
CA LEU A 164 -11.42 18.18 7.15
C LEU A 164 -11.07 17.12 6.10
N LEU A 165 -11.95 16.12 5.92
CA LEU A 165 -11.76 15.06 4.92
C LEU A 165 -11.76 15.59 3.48
N VAL A 166 -12.66 16.54 3.16
CA VAL A 166 -12.67 17.21 1.85
C VAL A 166 -11.35 17.94 1.62
N ALA A 167 -10.87 18.70 2.61
CA ALA A 167 -9.58 19.39 2.49
C ALA A 167 -8.39 18.43 2.34
N VAL A 168 -8.42 17.25 2.99
CA VAL A 168 -7.43 16.18 2.73
C VAL A 168 -7.51 15.68 1.29
N LEU A 169 -8.71 15.44 0.76
CA LEU A 169 -8.94 14.98 -0.61
C LEU A 169 -8.68 16.06 -1.67
N ASP A 170 -8.67 17.33 -1.31
CA ASP A 170 -8.28 18.42 -2.22
C ASP A 170 -6.75 18.52 -2.33
N GLN A 171 -6.02 18.21 -1.27
CA GLN A 171 -4.54 18.13 -1.30
C GLN A 171 -4.07 16.82 -1.94
N MET A 172 -4.78 15.73 -1.66
CA MET A 172 -4.46 14.39 -2.14
C MET A 172 -5.75 13.69 -2.57
N PRO A 173 -6.27 14.01 -3.76
CA PRO A 173 -7.32 13.25 -4.42
C PRO A 173 -6.88 11.79 -4.43
N GLY A 174 -7.77 10.88 -4.05
CA GLY A 174 -7.39 9.47 -4.02
C GLY A 174 -6.94 8.93 -2.67
N HIS A 175 -6.80 9.76 -1.62
CA HIS A 175 -6.42 9.25 -0.30
C HIS A 175 -7.48 8.25 0.22
N PRO A 176 -7.18 6.93 0.30
CA PRO A 176 -8.19 5.89 0.45
C PRO A 176 -8.94 5.99 1.78
N GLN A 177 -8.22 6.24 2.88
CA GLN A 177 -8.85 6.37 4.20
C GLN A 177 -9.75 7.61 4.30
N ALA A 178 -9.33 8.75 3.75
CA ALA A 178 -10.13 9.97 3.76
C ALA A 178 -11.42 9.77 2.95
N ALA A 179 -11.28 9.22 1.75
CA ALA A 179 -12.39 8.91 0.85
C ALA A 179 -13.39 7.93 1.49
N LYS A 180 -12.89 6.83 2.06
CA LYS A 180 -13.69 5.83 2.76
C LYS A 180 -14.44 6.44 3.95
N GLN A 181 -13.77 7.20 4.80
CA GLN A 181 -14.42 7.87 5.94
C GLN A 181 -15.44 8.93 5.48
N LEU A 182 -15.20 9.60 4.36
CA LEU A 182 -16.12 10.60 3.82
C LEU A 182 -17.46 9.98 3.39
N ILE A 183 -17.45 8.75 2.88
CA ILE A 183 -18.67 7.96 2.60
C ILE A 183 -19.47 7.79 3.90
N GLY A 184 -18.85 7.28 4.96
CA GLY A 184 -19.51 7.05 6.25
C GLY A 184 -20.05 8.34 6.88
N ILE A 185 -19.24 9.40 6.91
CA ILE A 185 -19.65 10.73 7.41
C ILE A 185 -20.79 11.31 6.56
N GLY A 186 -20.72 11.20 5.23
CA GLY A 186 -21.76 11.66 4.30
C GLY A 186 -23.09 10.95 4.55
N ILE A 187 -23.08 9.64 4.78
CA ILE A 187 -24.28 8.86 5.12
C ILE A 187 -24.90 9.34 6.43
N LEU A 188 -24.10 9.50 7.49
CA LEU A 188 -24.60 9.97 8.79
C LEU A 188 -25.13 11.40 8.72
N LYS A 189 -24.56 12.24 7.86
CA LYS A 189 -25.04 13.59 7.56
C LYS A 189 -26.24 13.63 6.63
N LYS A 190 -26.54 12.52 5.96
CA LYS A 190 -27.51 12.44 4.86
C LYS A 190 -27.15 13.43 3.73
N ASP A 191 -25.88 13.50 3.40
CA ASP A 191 -25.32 14.41 2.40
C ASP A 191 -24.78 13.58 1.22
N GLY A 192 -25.61 13.41 0.21
CA GLY A 192 -25.27 12.57 -0.94
C GLY A 192 -24.08 13.05 -1.78
N PRO A 193 -23.91 14.37 -2.03
CA PRO A 193 -22.69 14.88 -2.63
C PRO A 193 -21.40 14.44 -1.92
N LEU A 194 -21.37 14.41 -0.58
CA LEU A 194 -20.20 13.91 0.16
C LEU A 194 -19.98 12.40 -0.04
N VAL A 195 -21.06 11.61 -0.06
CA VAL A 195 -20.99 10.16 -0.33
C VAL A 195 -20.40 9.91 -1.72
N LEU A 196 -20.86 10.65 -2.73
CA LEU A 196 -20.38 10.52 -4.11
C LEU A 196 -18.92 10.95 -4.24
N ALA A 197 -18.54 12.05 -3.60
CA ALA A 197 -17.16 12.52 -3.57
C ALA A 197 -16.23 11.50 -2.90
N GLY A 198 -16.65 10.88 -1.78
CA GLY A 198 -15.92 9.81 -1.12
C GLY A 198 -15.79 8.57 -1.99
N TRP A 199 -16.86 8.15 -2.67
CA TRP A 199 -16.84 6.98 -3.56
C TRP A 199 -15.90 7.19 -4.77
N ASN A 200 -16.02 8.32 -5.47
CA ASN A 200 -15.12 8.68 -6.58
C ASN A 200 -13.66 8.81 -6.11
N GLY A 201 -13.46 9.48 -4.97
CA GLY A 201 -12.15 9.64 -4.36
C GLY A 201 -11.52 8.31 -3.98
N TYR A 202 -12.30 7.30 -3.56
CA TYR A 202 -11.74 6.02 -3.15
C TYR A 202 -11.11 5.26 -4.31
N PHE A 203 -11.77 5.26 -5.48
CA PHE A 203 -11.33 4.54 -6.68
C PHE A 203 -10.54 5.40 -7.68
N HIS A 204 -10.23 6.67 -7.34
CA HIS A 204 -9.51 7.62 -8.20
C HIS A 204 -10.24 7.96 -9.50
N PHE A 205 -11.58 7.94 -9.48
CA PHE A 205 -12.38 8.29 -10.65
C PHE A 205 -12.50 9.82 -10.79
N SER A 206 -12.14 10.33 -11.96
CA SER A 206 -12.32 11.76 -12.32
C SER A 206 -13.73 12.05 -12.87
N GLY A 207 -14.44 11.02 -13.33
CA GLY A 207 -15.80 11.10 -13.85
C GLY A 207 -16.25 9.77 -14.45
N ALA A 208 -17.46 9.73 -15.02
CA ALA A 208 -18.07 8.50 -15.55
C ALA A 208 -17.21 7.77 -16.60
N GLY A 209 -16.42 8.50 -17.39
CA GLY A 209 -15.55 7.93 -18.43
C GLY A 209 -14.27 7.28 -17.93
N THR A 210 -13.92 7.43 -16.64
CA THR A 210 -12.73 6.80 -16.04
C THR A 210 -13.09 5.67 -15.07
N VAL A 211 -14.36 5.26 -15.04
CA VAL A 211 -14.84 4.20 -14.17
C VAL A 211 -14.54 2.85 -14.82
N TRP A 212 -13.92 1.94 -14.07
CA TRP A 212 -13.71 0.57 -14.50
C TRP A 212 -15.03 -0.09 -14.89
N GLU A 213 -15.01 -0.97 -15.89
CA GLU A 213 -16.20 -1.69 -16.34
C GLU A 213 -16.97 -2.34 -15.18
N TYR A 214 -16.23 -2.94 -14.24
CA TYR A 214 -16.77 -3.56 -13.03
C TYR A 214 -17.60 -2.61 -12.14
N GLN A 215 -17.34 -1.30 -12.18
CA GLN A 215 -17.99 -0.28 -11.35
C GLN A 215 -18.97 0.62 -12.13
N GLN A 216 -19.10 0.49 -13.45
CA GLN A 216 -19.91 1.40 -14.28
C GLN A 216 -21.38 1.45 -13.86
N LYS A 217 -22.00 0.30 -13.61
CA LYS A 217 -23.39 0.22 -13.13
C LYS A 217 -23.57 0.98 -11.80
N ASN A 218 -22.63 0.79 -10.88
CA ASN A 218 -22.68 1.43 -9.56
C ASN A 218 -22.48 2.93 -9.68
N ALA A 219 -21.53 3.37 -10.51
CA ALA A 219 -21.29 4.78 -10.79
C ALA A 219 -22.53 5.47 -11.36
N ALA A 220 -23.23 4.84 -12.31
CA ALA A 220 -24.44 5.37 -12.91
C ALA A 220 -25.56 5.56 -11.87
N ILE A 221 -25.77 4.56 -11.00
CA ILE A 221 -26.78 4.64 -9.93
C ILE A 221 -26.40 5.74 -8.93
N LEU A 222 -25.17 5.71 -8.41
CA LEU A 222 -24.72 6.64 -7.37
C LEU A 222 -24.71 8.08 -7.88
N SER A 223 -24.20 8.32 -9.10
CA SER A 223 -24.16 9.66 -9.70
C SER A 223 -25.55 10.19 -10.05
N GLY A 224 -26.51 9.31 -10.36
CA GLY A 224 -27.89 9.71 -10.65
C GLY A 224 -28.71 10.05 -9.40
N VAL A 225 -28.46 9.35 -8.28
CA VAL A 225 -29.28 9.46 -7.07
C VAL A 225 -28.67 10.39 -6.03
N LEU A 226 -27.37 10.29 -5.76
CA LEU A 226 -26.73 10.98 -4.64
C LEU A 226 -26.78 12.50 -4.69
N PRO A 227 -26.68 13.19 -5.85
CA PRO A 227 -26.69 14.66 -5.87
C PRO A 227 -27.93 15.30 -5.23
N GLN A 228 -29.07 14.60 -5.22
CA GLN A 228 -30.34 15.07 -4.65
C GLN A 228 -30.71 14.34 -3.34
N TRP A 229 -29.88 13.38 -2.91
CA TRP A 229 -30.20 12.55 -1.75
C TRP A 229 -29.95 13.29 -0.44
N ASN A 230 -30.99 13.34 0.40
CA ASN A 230 -30.99 13.96 1.72
C ASN A 230 -31.41 12.96 2.83
N GLY A 231 -31.31 11.65 2.56
CA GLY A 231 -31.54 10.58 3.53
C GLY A 231 -32.98 10.11 3.72
N THR A 232 -33.92 10.54 2.87
CA THR A 232 -35.33 10.10 2.95
C THR A 232 -35.77 9.17 1.82
N THR A 233 -35.24 9.34 0.61
CA THR A 233 -35.59 8.52 -0.57
C THR A 233 -34.38 7.69 -1.03
N ASP A 234 -34.63 6.66 -1.85
CA ASP A 234 -33.60 5.90 -2.57
C ASP A 234 -32.51 5.21 -1.71
N ASN A 235 -32.67 5.15 -0.38
CA ASN A 235 -31.74 4.47 0.53
C ASN A 235 -31.44 3.02 0.06
N GLU A 236 -32.45 2.32 -0.45
CA GLU A 236 -32.28 0.96 -0.98
C GLU A 236 -31.37 0.92 -2.20
N LYS A 237 -31.53 1.84 -3.16
CA LYS A 237 -30.70 1.91 -4.36
C LYS A 237 -29.26 2.26 -4.01
N ILE A 238 -29.07 3.20 -3.09
CA ILE A 238 -27.73 3.61 -2.63
C ILE A 238 -27.07 2.46 -1.85
N ALA A 239 -27.79 1.81 -0.94
CA ALA A 239 -27.29 0.65 -0.20
C ALA A 239 -26.86 -0.47 -1.15
N ALA A 240 -27.69 -0.78 -2.15
CA ALA A 240 -27.37 -1.79 -3.16
C ALA A 240 -26.12 -1.42 -3.97
N ALA A 241 -26.02 -0.18 -4.48
CA ALA A 241 -24.86 0.25 -5.26
C ALA A 241 -23.56 0.32 -4.43
N LEU A 242 -23.64 0.70 -3.15
CA LEU A 242 -22.51 0.65 -2.22
C LEU A 242 -22.08 -0.79 -1.92
N ALA A 243 -23.03 -1.71 -1.72
CA ALA A 243 -22.76 -3.14 -1.53
C ALA A 243 -22.17 -3.78 -2.80
N ASP A 244 -22.68 -3.43 -3.98
CA ASP A 244 -22.13 -3.84 -5.27
C ASP A 244 -20.72 -3.26 -5.48
N SER A 245 -20.42 -2.10 -4.87
CA SER A 245 -19.08 -1.51 -4.76
C SER A 245 -18.26 -2.05 -3.57
N ARG A 246 -18.78 -3.07 -2.87
CA ARG A 246 -18.18 -3.78 -1.72
C ARG A 246 -18.07 -3.00 -0.41
N PHE A 247 -18.64 -1.80 -0.31
CA PHE A 247 -18.73 -1.01 0.93
C PHE A 247 -19.82 -1.52 1.88
N TYR A 248 -19.79 -2.81 2.24
CA TYR A 248 -20.85 -3.44 3.04
C TYR A 248 -21.08 -2.79 4.41
N GLU A 249 -20.01 -2.29 5.05
CA GLU A 249 -20.10 -1.53 6.30
C GLU A 249 -21.04 -0.33 6.16
N TYR A 250 -20.88 0.45 5.08
CA TYR A 250 -21.66 1.66 4.82
C TYR A 250 -23.02 1.36 4.18
N ALA A 251 -23.09 0.37 3.30
CA ALA A 251 -24.36 -0.11 2.76
C ALA A 251 -25.31 -0.56 3.87
N ASN A 252 -24.79 -1.22 4.91
CA ASN A 252 -25.58 -1.64 6.07
C ASN A 252 -26.23 -0.48 6.84
N LEU A 253 -25.62 0.72 6.86
CA LEU A 253 -26.20 1.90 7.49
C LEU A 253 -27.47 2.39 6.78
N LEU A 254 -27.62 2.08 5.49
CA LEU A 254 -28.75 2.50 4.66
C LEU A 254 -29.75 1.38 4.37
N ALA A 255 -29.32 0.12 4.52
CA ALA A 255 -30.11 -1.05 4.16
C ALA A 255 -31.46 -1.09 4.90
N THR A 256 -32.53 -1.35 4.15
CA THR A 256 -33.88 -1.54 4.70
C THR A 256 -34.08 -2.99 5.18
N PRO A 257 -35.21 -3.33 5.83
CA PRO A 257 -35.53 -4.72 6.16
C PRO A 257 -35.60 -5.65 4.93
N ALA A 258 -35.91 -5.12 3.74
CA ALA A 258 -35.93 -5.89 2.49
C ALA A 258 -34.53 -6.31 2.03
N GLN A 259 -33.49 -5.57 2.43
CA GLN A 259 -32.09 -5.82 2.05
C GLN A 259 -31.34 -6.60 3.14
N GLN A 260 -31.98 -7.65 3.65
CA GLN A 260 -31.48 -8.42 4.79
C GLN A 260 -30.10 -9.05 4.53
N GLU A 261 -29.78 -9.39 3.28
CA GLU A 261 -28.49 -9.97 2.91
C GLU A 261 -27.31 -9.02 3.18
N ILE A 262 -27.46 -7.73 2.85
CA ILE A 262 -26.45 -6.71 3.14
C ILE A 262 -26.17 -6.66 4.63
N LYS A 263 -27.24 -6.66 5.45
CA LYS A 263 -27.13 -6.60 6.91
C LYS A 263 -26.45 -7.84 7.49
N VAL A 264 -26.89 -9.02 7.04
CA VAL A 264 -26.36 -10.30 7.49
C VAL A 264 -24.89 -10.44 7.12
N TYR A 265 -24.51 -10.06 5.90
CA TYR A 265 -23.14 -10.13 5.43
C TYR A 265 -22.22 -9.12 6.13
N ALA A 266 -22.67 -7.86 6.30
CA ALA A 266 -21.91 -6.85 7.05
C ALA A 266 -21.67 -7.28 8.51
N ALA A 267 -22.68 -7.86 9.17
CA ALA A 267 -22.54 -8.41 10.51
C ALA A 267 -21.56 -9.60 10.57
N PHE A 268 -21.53 -10.44 9.53
CA PHE A 268 -20.53 -11.51 9.40
C PHE A 268 -19.11 -10.93 9.32
N LEU A 269 -18.87 -9.92 8.47
CA LEU A 269 -17.55 -9.30 8.33
C LEU A 269 -17.06 -8.72 9.66
N GLN A 270 -17.93 -8.00 10.39
CA GLN A 270 -17.60 -7.46 11.71
C GLN A 270 -17.25 -8.56 12.71
N LYS A 271 -18.08 -9.60 12.81
CA LYS A 271 -17.87 -10.70 13.77
C LYS A 271 -16.59 -11.48 13.46
N THR A 272 -16.34 -11.73 12.17
CA THR A 272 -15.15 -12.44 11.68
C THR A 272 -13.89 -11.59 11.87
N GLY A 273 -13.93 -10.28 11.60
CA GLY A 273 -12.80 -9.37 11.86
C GLY A 273 -12.38 -9.35 13.33
N THR A 274 -13.34 -9.34 14.27
CA THR A 274 -13.06 -9.45 15.71
C THR A 274 -12.40 -10.78 16.05
N LEU A 275 -12.92 -11.90 15.54
CA LEU A 275 -12.33 -13.23 15.74
C LEU A 275 -10.89 -13.30 15.24
N ILE A 276 -10.62 -12.77 14.05
CA ILE A 276 -9.28 -12.74 13.44
C ILE A 276 -8.33 -11.89 14.30
N THR A 277 -8.76 -10.70 14.72
CA THR A 277 -7.95 -9.81 15.57
C THR A 277 -7.61 -10.48 16.90
N ASP A 278 -8.57 -11.19 17.52
CA ASP A 278 -8.34 -11.93 18.76
C ASP A 278 -7.35 -13.08 18.57
N TYR A 279 -7.48 -13.84 17.48
CA TYR A 279 -6.55 -14.91 17.11
C TYR A 279 -5.14 -14.37 16.89
N TYR A 280 -4.98 -13.32 16.07
CA TYR A 280 -3.68 -12.69 15.81
C TYR A 280 -3.03 -12.13 17.06
N ARG A 281 -3.83 -11.58 17.99
CA ARG A 281 -3.33 -11.19 19.30
C ARG A 281 -2.81 -12.38 20.10
N GLN A 282 -3.50 -13.51 20.09
CA GLN A 282 -2.99 -14.73 20.74
C GLN A 282 -1.72 -15.24 20.05
N LEU A 283 -1.67 -15.18 18.72
CA LEU A 283 -0.53 -15.59 17.92
C LEU A 283 0.72 -14.77 18.24
N ALA A 284 0.61 -13.45 18.27
CA ALA A 284 1.68 -12.54 18.68
C ALA A 284 2.19 -12.76 20.12
N LEU A 285 1.37 -13.39 20.97
CA LEU A 285 1.71 -13.72 22.35
C LEU A 285 2.15 -15.18 22.54
N ASN A 286 2.32 -15.94 21.46
CA ASN A 286 2.62 -17.38 21.46
C ASN A 286 1.58 -18.19 22.28
N ARG A 287 0.30 -17.84 22.14
CA ARG A 287 -0.85 -18.45 22.83
C ARG A 287 -1.98 -18.86 21.87
N SER A 288 -1.73 -18.81 20.56
CA SER A 288 -2.74 -19.16 19.56
C SER A 288 -3.08 -20.65 19.59
N ASN A 289 -4.26 -20.98 19.10
CA ASN A 289 -4.70 -22.34 18.79
C ASN A 289 -5.32 -22.33 17.40
N ASP A 290 -4.55 -22.75 16.41
CA ASP A 290 -4.93 -22.69 14.99
C ASP A 290 -6.19 -23.54 14.70
N THR A 291 -6.28 -24.72 15.32
CA THR A 291 -7.43 -25.62 15.18
C THR A 291 -8.71 -24.99 15.72
N LEU A 292 -8.65 -24.38 16.90
CA LEU A 292 -9.82 -23.71 17.50
C LEU A 292 -10.26 -22.52 16.65
N PHE A 293 -9.30 -21.71 16.17
CA PHE A 293 -9.59 -20.57 15.31
C PHE A 293 -10.29 -20.99 14.02
N GLU A 294 -9.79 -22.02 13.34
CA GLU A 294 -10.39 -22.54 12.12
C GLU A 294 -11.81 -23.08 12.35
N GLN A 295 -12.04 -23.81 13.45
CA GLN A 295 -13.38 -24.28 13.82
C GLN A 295 -14.35 -23.10 14.06
N GLN A 296 -13.91 -22.07 14.77
CA GLN A 296 -14.72 -20.87 15.03
C GLN A 296 -15.01 -20.10 13.74
N LEU A 297 -14.02 -19.97 12.85
CA LEU A 297 -14.18 -19.34 11.55
C LEU A 297 -15.19 -20.10 10.68
N LEU A 298 -15.05 -21.42 10.53
CA LEU A 298 -15.98 -22.23 9.74
C LEU A 298 -17.38 -22.25 10.36
N SER A 299 -17.50 -22.13 11.69
CA SER A 299 -18.79 -21.94 12.36
C SER A 299 -19.44 -20.61 11.97
N HIS A 300 -18.67 -19.51 11.90
CA HIS A 300 -19.18 -18.22 11.41
C HIS A 300 -19.61 -18.30 9.95
N CYS A 301 -18.82 -18.97 9.10
CA CYS A 301 -19.15 -19.21 7.70
C CYS A 301 -20.47 -20.01 7.56
N THR A 302 -20.62 -21.08 8.33
CA THR A 302 -21.84 -21.92 8.34
C THR A 302 -23.06 -21.12 8.77
N GLN A 303 -22.96 -20.32 9.84
CA GLN A 303 -24.05 -19.47 10.32
C GLN A 303 -24.48 -18.44 9.26
N LEU A 304 -23.52 -17.90 8.50
CA LEU A 304 -23.80 -16.99 7.39
C LEU A 304 -24.58 -17.71 6.28
N LEU A 305 -24.11 -18.87 5.83
CA LEU A 305 -24.78 -19.65 4.79
C LEU A 305 -26.21 -20.02 5.18
N GLN A 306 -26.43 -20.43 6.44
CA GLN A 306 -27.76 -20.71 6.98
C GLN A 306 -28.69 -19.48 6.92
N ARG A 307 -28.19 -18.30 7.33
CA ARG A 307 -28.97 -17.06 7.28
C ARG A 307 -29.28 -16.60 5.86
N LEU A 308 -28.41 -16.92 4.91
CA LEU A 308 -28.59 -16.64 3.48
C LEU A 308 -29.36 -17.75 2.74
N GLN A 309 -29.75 -18.81 3.45
CA GLN A 309 -30.41 -19.98 2.89
C GLN A 309 -29.62 -20.63 1.74
N LEU A 310 -28.28 -20.63 1.87
CA LEU A 310 -27.35 -21.25 0.94
C LEU A 310 -26.93 -22.63 1.46
N SER A 311 -26.86 -23.60 0.55
CA SER A 311 -26.37 -24.95 0.83
C SER A 311 -24.92 -25.08 0.36
N ALA A 312 -24.07 -25.65 1.22
CA ALA A 312 -22.70 -26.07 0.85
C ALA A 312 -22.66 -27.51 0.31
N GLY A 313 -23.82 -28.14 0.10
CA GLY A 313 -23.91 -29.56 -0.24
C GLY A 313 -23.74 -30.47 0.99
N PRO A 314 -23.61 -31.79 0.76
CA PRO A 314 -23.52 -32.79 1.83
C PRO A 314 -22.13 -32.92 2.46
N ALA A 315 -21.09 -32.38 1.82
CA ALA A 315 -19.72 -32.44 2.33
C ALA A 315 -19.52 -31.44 3.49
N PRO A 316 -18.57 -31.71 4.42
CA PRO A 316 -18.17 -30.72 5.42
C PRO A 316 -17.70 -29.43 4.74
N LEU A 317 -18.14 -28.29 5.28
CA LEU A 317 -17.77 -26.98 4.75
C LEU A 317 -16.26 -26.76 4.89
N THR A 318 -15.58 -26.47 3.77
CA THR A 318 -14.22 -25.94 3.74
C THR A 318 -14.24 -24.43 3.52
N TYR A 319 -13.12 -23.76 3.76
CA TYR A 319 -13.02 -22.32 3.52
C TYR A 319 -13.07 -22.00 2.02
N GLU A 320 -12.50 -22.86 1.20
CA GLU A 320 -12.51 -22.75 -0.26
C GLU A 320 -13.95 -22.84 -0.80
N THR A 321 -14.72 -23.85 -0.39
CA THR A 321 -16.13 -23.99 -0.79
C THR A 321 -16.97 -22.82 -0.27
N PHE A 322 -16.67 -22.29 0.93
CA PHE A 322 -17.29 -21.05 1.39
C PHE A 322 -17.00 -19.87 0.44
N LEU A 323 -15.74 -19.66 0.05
CA LEU A 323 -15.38 -18.59 -0.87
C LEU A 323 -16.03 -18.76 -2.25
N GLU A 324 -16.12 -19.98 -2.78
CA GLU A 324 -16.80 -20.28 -4.05
C GLU A 324 -18.28 -19.87 -4.04
N LEU A 325 -18.99 -20.13 -2.93
CA LEU A 325 -20.39 -19.74 -2.76
C LEU A 325 -20.57 -18.23 -2.58
N MET A 326 -19.62 -17.59 -1.91
CA MET A 326 -19.73 -16.18 -1.51
C MET A 326 -19.22 -15.21 -2.58
N ARG A 327 -18.25 -15.63 -3.40
CA ARG A 327 -17.67 -14.83 -4.49
C ARG A 327 -18.72 -14.27 -5.47
N PRO A 328 -19.61 -15.06 -6.09
CA PRO A 328 -20.56 -14.53 -7.06
C PRO A 328 -21.60 -13.59 -6.45
N ARG A 329 -21.91 -13.75 -5.14
CA ARG A 329 -22.96 -12.98 -4.46
C ARG A 329 -22.44 -11.70 -3.83
N PHE A 330 -21.26 -11.75 -3.23
CA PHE A 330 -20.72 -10.63 -2.46
C PHE A 330 -19.36 -10.12 -2.94
N GLY A 331 -18.76 -10.77 -3.94
CA GLY A 331 -17.39 -10.50 -4.37
C GLY A 331 -16.34 -11.02 -3.38
N THR A 332 -16.71 -11.85 -2.41
CA THR A 332 -15.78 -12.36 -1.38
C THR A 332 -14.64 -13.15 -1.99
N THR A 333 -13.41 -12.87 -1.58
CA THR A 333 -12.22 -13.59 -2.02
C THR A 333 -11.13 -13.57 -0.94
N GLY A 334 -10.13 -14.43 -1.11
CA GLY A 334 -9.01 -14.58 -0.19
C GLY A 334 -8.58 -16.03 -0.02
N TYR A 335 -7.99 -16.35 1.12
CA TYR A 335 -7.55 -17.70 1.47
C TYR A 335 -7.40 -17.84 2.99
N LEU A 336 -7.42 -19.08 3.46
CA LEU A 336 -7.01 -19.48 4.81
C LEU A 336 -5.82 -20.43 4.66
N GLY A 337 -4.64 -20.05 5.14
CA GLY A 337 -3.44 -20.84 4.87
C GLY A 337 -2.17 -20.24 5.44
N PHE A 338 -1.05 -20.54 4.79
CA PHE A 338 0.27 -20.04 5.17
C PHE A 338 0.82 -19.18 4.03
N SER A 339 1.48 -18.08 4.37
CA SER A 339 2.21 -17.26 3.39
C SER A 339 3.70 -17.59 3.36
N SER A 340 4.34 -17.25 2.25
CA SER A 340 5.79 -17.36 2.12
C SER A 340 6.48 -16.46 3.17
N GLY A 341 7.18 -17.08 4.12
CA GLY A 341 7.92 -16.35 5.17
C GLY A 341 7.20 -16.25 6.52
N PHE A 342 6.01 -16.84 6.66
CA PHE A 342 5.32 -16.96 7.94
C PHE A 342 4.82 -18.39 8.18
N SER A 343 5.17 -18.96 9.34
CA SER A 343 4.93 -20.37 9.65
C SER A 343 3.60 -20.66 10.35
N SER A 344 2.79 -19.63 10.65
CA SER A 344 1.48 -19.82 11.29
C SER A 344 0.34 -19.52 10.33
N LYS A 345 -0.84 -20.05 10.65
CA LYS A 345 -2.02 -19.88 9.83
C LYS A 345 -2.44 -18.41 9.80
N GLU A 346 -2.76 -17.92 8.62
CA GLU A 346 -3.29 -16.58 8.39
C GLU A 346 -4.47 -16.60 7.42
N ILE A 347 -5.20 -15.50 7.40
CA ILE A 347 -6.37 -15.32 6.57
C ILE A 347 -6.23 -14.02 5.79
N CYS A 348 -6.36 -14.14 4.48
CA CYS A 348 -6.71 -13.02 3.62
C CYS A 348 -8.21 -13.13 3.36
N LEU A 349 -8.95 -12.06 3.63
CA LEU A 349 -10.39 -11.97 3.38
C LEU A 349 -10.68 -10.54 2.95
N GLY A 350 -11.10 -10.39 1.70
CA GLY A 350 -11.49 -9.11 1.13
C GLY A 350 -12.51 -9.29 0.03
N HIS A 351 -12.64 -8.27 -0.81
CA HIS A 351 -13.65 -8.24 -1.85
C HIS A 351 -13.06 -7.84 -3.19
N ILE A 352 -13.53 -8.51 -4.24
CA ILE A 352 -13.25 -8.16 -5.62
C ILE A 352 -13.92 -6.83 -5.92
N VAL A 353 -13.11 -5.81 -6.21
CA VAL A 353 -13.54 -4.46 -6.58
C VAL A 353 -13.31 -4.15 -8.06
N ASN A 354 -12.49 -4.95 -8.73
CA ASN A 354 -12.27 -4.90 -10.17
C ASN A 354 -11.88 -6.27 -10.71
N ILE A 355 -12.30 -6.57 -11.95
CA ILE A 355 -11.84 -7.72 -12.71
C ILE A 355 -11.50 -7.21 -14.10
N THR A 356 -10.28 -7.47 -14.54
CA THR A 356 -9.82 -7.16 -15.89
C THR A 356 -9.37 -8.45 -16.57
N HIS A 357 -10.04 -8.83 -17.64
CA HIS A 357 -9.56 -9.86 -18.54
C HIS A 357 -8.82 -9.19 -19.69
N LYS A 358 -7.55 -9.54 -19.89
CA LYS A 358 -6.75 -8.95 -20.97
C LYS A 358 -6.08 -10.03 -21.80
N GLU A 359 -6.31 -9.96 -23.10
CA GLU A 359 -5.45 -10.66 -24.06
C GLU A 359 -4.10 -9.93 -24.12
N VAL A 360 -3.03 -10.69 -23.99
CA VAL A 360 -1.66 -10.20 -24.07
C VAL A 360 -1.08 -10.63 -25.40
N LEU A 361 -0.73 -9.66 -26.25
CA LEU A 361 -0.06 -9.89 -27.52
C LEU A 361 1.40 -9.44 -27.42
N GLN A 362 2.34 -10.37 -27.54
CA GLN A 362 3.77 -10.07 -27.56
C GLN A 362 4.41 -10.75 -28.77
N TYR A 363 4.97 -9.95 -29.68
CA TYR A 363 5.68 -10.43 -30.88
C TYR A 363 4.88 -11.45 -31.72
N GLY A 364 3.55 -11.27 -31.80
CA GLY A 364 2.65 -12.16 -32.55
C GLY A 364 2.09 -13.34 -31.77
N TYR A 365 2.56 -13.57 -30.54
CA TYR A 365 2.07 -14.63 -29.65
C TYR A 365 0.99 -14.11 -28.71
N LYS A 366 -0.06 -14.91 -28.50
CA LYS A 366 -1.23 -14.54 -27.72
C LYS A 366 -1.31 -15.34 -26.42
N GLY A 367 -1.32 -14.64 -25.30
CA GLY A 367 -1.72 -15.17 -24.00
C GLY A 367 -2.98 -14.48 -23.50
N ALA A 368 -3.52 -14.98 -22.40
CA ALA A 368 -4.59 -14.32 -21.67
C ALA A 368 -4.26 -14.33 -20.18
N LEU A 369 -4.71 -13.29 -19.49
CA LEU A 369 -4.64 -13.19 -18.04
C LEU A 369 -5.92 -12.61 -17.48
N THR A 370 -6.28 -13.11 -16.31
CA THR A 370 -7.30 -12.51 -15.47
C THR A 370 -6.62 -11.76 -14.33
N PHE A 371 -6.82 -10.46 -14.26
CA PHE A 371 -6.35 -9.63 -13.15
C PHE A 371 -7.52 -9.23 -12.26
N ILE A 372 -7.41 -9.52 -10.98
CA ILE A 372 -8.43 -9.28 -9.98
C ILE A 372 -7.86 -8.34 -8.92
N GLU A 373 -8.50 -7.18 -8.76
CA GLU A 373 -8.19 -6.31 -7.63
C GLU A 373 -9.10 -6.66 -6.46
N THR A 374 -8.45 -6.98 -5.35
CA THR A 374 -9.09 -7.22 -4.06
C THR A 374 -8.84 -6.02 -3.15
N ASP A 375 -9.88 -5.53 -2.49
CA ASP A 375 -9.80 -4.40 -1.56
C ASP A 375 -10.84 -4.58 -0.44
N LEU A 376 -10.98 -3.56 0.42
CA LEU A 376 -11.93 -3.53 1.53
C LEU A 376 -11.78 -4.79 2.39
N MET A 377 -10.51 -5.04 2.74
CA MET A 377 -10.06 -6.24 3.44
C MET A 377 -10.65 -6.27 4.86
N THR A 378 -11.20 -7.41 5.24
CA THR A 378 -11.45 -7.76 6.65
C THR A 378 -10.15 -8.24 7.32
N SER A 379 -9.26 -8.86 6.55
CA SER A 379 -7.91 -9.24 6.98
C SER A 379 -7.00 -9.36 5.76
N ASN A 380 -5.76 -8.89 5.86
CA ASN A 380 -4.71 -9.03 4.83
C ASN A 380 -3.50 -9.83 5.34
N GLY A 381 -3.75 -10.80 6.22
CA GLY A 381 -2.73 -11.65 6.83
C GLY A 381 -2.23 -11.16 8.19
N PHE A 382 -1.48 -12.02 8.87
CA PHE A 382 -1.00 -11.73 10.22
C PHE A 382 0.05 -10.62 10.21
N THR A 383 0.97 -10.63 9.24
CA THR A 383 2.05 -9.64 9.15
C THR A 383 1.52 -8.23 8.93
N ASP A 384 0.47 -8.08 8.11
CA ASP A 384 -0.24 -6.80 7.92
C ASP A 384 -0.81 -6.29 9.25
N TRP A 385 -1.56 -7.14 9.95
CA TRP A 385 -2.11 -6.78 11.26
C TRP A 385 -1.02 -6.49 12.31
N PHE A 386 0.00 -7.33 12.39
CA PHE A 386 1.06 -7.24 13.40
C PHE A 386 1.88 -5.95 13.23
N THR A 387 2.16 -5.56 11.98
CA THR A 387 3.00 -4.41 11.67
C THR A 387 2.22 -3.10 11.48
N ASP A 388 0.90 -3.11 11.73
CA ASP A 388 0.01 -1.97 11.50
C ASP A 388 0.08 -1.49 10.03
N GLY A 389 0.01 -2.46 9.12
CA GLY A 389 0.04 -2.25 7.67
C GLY A 389 1.40 -1.86 7.08
N LYS A 390 2.49 -1.83 7.85
CA LYS A 390 3.84 -1.49 7.33
C LYS A 390 4.41 -2.57 6.42
N SER A 391 4.06 -3.83 6.67
CA SER A 391 4.41 -4.98 5.84
C SER A 391 3.15 -5.78 5.61
N ARG A 392 2.81 -6.07 4.35
CA ARG A 392 1.52 -6.65 4.00
C ARG A 392 1.59 -7.53 2.76
N ASN A 393 0.64 -8.43 2.63
CA ASN A 393 0.47 -9.21 1.40
C ASN A 393 0.04 -8.26 0.27
N GLY A 394 0.82 -8.22 -0.81
CA GLY A 394 0.52 -7.44 -2.01
C GLY A 394 -0.40 -8.18 -2.98
N GLY A 395 -0.51 -9.50 -2.89
CA GLY A 395 -1.26 -10.28 -3.86
C GLY A 395 -0.81 -11.72 -3.90
N TRP A 396 -1.46 -12.50 -4.74
CA TRP A 396 -1.14 -13.90 -4.99
C TRP A 396 -1.57 -14.28 -6.42
N SER A 397 -1.04 -15.38 -6.94
CA SER A 397 -1.42 -15.89 -8.25
C SER A 397 -1.95 -17.32 -8.13
N VAL A 398 -2.96 -17.64 -8.94
CA VAL A 398 -3.51 -18.99 -9.09
C VAL A 398 -3.76 -19.22 -10.57
N ASN A 399 -3.02 -20.16 -11.16
CA ASN A 399 -3.07 -20.43 -12.60
C ASN A 399 -2.80 -19.16 -13.44
N ASP A 400 -3.74 -18.78 -14.30
CA ASP A 400 -3.74 -17.60 -15.17
C ASP A 400 -4.39 -16.36 -14.51
N THR A 401 -4.69 -16.44 -13.21
CA THR A 401 -5.34 -15.37 -12.46
C THR A 401 -4.38 -14.76 -11.45
N ILE A 402 -4.20 -13.44 -11.54
CA ILE A 402 -3.42 -12.64 -10.61
C ILE A 402 -4.36 -11.84 -9.71
N TYR A 403 -4.21 -11.99 -8.40
CA TYR A 403 -4.92 -11.22 -7.39
C TYR A 403 -3.98 -10.15 -6.83
N GLN A 404 -4.41 -8.90 -6.85
CA GLN A 404 -3.69 -7.78 -6.24
C GLN A 404 -4.50 -7.21 -5.09
N VAL A 405 -3.87 -6.99 -3.93
CA VAL A 405 -4.49 -6.26 -2.82
C VAL A 405 -4.30 -4.77 -3.08
N ARG A 406 -5.34 -4.09 -3.56
CA ARG A 406 -5.28 -2.70 -4.05
C ARG A 406 -4.70 -1.73 -3.02
N GLU A 407 -5.06 -1.87 -1.75
CA GLU A 407 -4.57 -0.98 -0.69
C GLU A 407 -3.04 -1.01 -0.52
N ALA A 408 -2.37 -2.10 -0.93
CA ALA A 408 -0.92 -2.19 -0.92
C ALA A 408 -0.25 -1.32 -2.01
N TYR A 409 -0.97 -0.95 -3.06
CA TYR A 409 -0.43 -0.24 -4.22
C TYR A 409 -0.97 1.18 -4.37
N VAL A 410 -2.15 1.49 -3.84
CA VAL A 410 -2.81 2.79 -4.01
C VAL A 410 -1.99 3.99 -3.50
N ARG A 411 -1.01 3.75 -2.61
CA ARG A 411 -0.09 4.80 -2.12
C ARG A 411 1.03 5.13 -3.12
N GLU A 412 1.39 4.23 -4.02
CA GLU A 412 2.50 4.45 -4.96
C GLU A 412 2.22 5.60 -5.93
N PRO A 413 1.03 5.69 -6.58
CA PRO A 413 0.70 6.84 -7.43
C PRO A 413 0.74 8.18 -6.68
N MET A 414 0.27 8.22 -5.42
CA MET A 414 0.31 9.42 -4.57
C MET A 414 1.76 9.83 -4.25
N SER A 415 2.61 8.85 -3.95
CA SER A 415 4.04 9.06 -3.70
C SER A 415 4.74 9.58 -4.95
N ALA A 416 4.44 9.00 -6.12
CA ALA A 416 4.97 9.44 -7.41
C ALA A 416 4.56 10.89 -7.73
N TRP A 417 3.31 11.27 -7.51
CA TRP A 417 2.84 12.64 -7.68
C TRP A 417 3.61 13.62 -6.77
N THR A 418 3.78 13.23 -5.50
CA THR A 418 4.49 14.05 -4.52
C THR A 418 5.97 14.23 -4.88
N MET A 419 6.62 13.20 -5.43
CA MET A 419 8.01 13.29 -5.91
C MET A 419 8.21 14.35 -7.00
N ILE A 420 7.17 14.64 -7.79
CA ILE A 420 7.24 15.59 -8.90
C ILE A 420 6.81 17.00 -8.46
N THR A 421 5.86 17.10 -7.55
CA THR A 421 5.25 18.37 -7.16
C THR A 421 5.84 19.00 -5.90
N ASP A 422 6.45 18.22 -5.00
CA ASP A 422 7.12 18.72 -3.81
C ASP A 422 8.64 18.76 -4.01
N SER A 423 9.19 19.97 -4.12
CA SER A 423 10.63 20.19 -4.33
C SER A 423 11.53 19.61 -3.23
N SER A 424 11.05 19.55 -1.98
CA SER A 424 11.82 19.04 -0.86
C SER A 424 11.94 17.52 -0.91
N ILE A 425 10.82 16.85 -1.19
CA ILE A 425 10.76 15.40 -1.39
C ILE A 425 11.53 15.02 -2.66
N ARG A 426 11.39 15.80 -3.74
CA ARG A 426 12.18 15.62 -4.96
C ARG A 426 13.67 15.63 -4.69
N LYS A 427 14.16 16.64 -3.96
CA LYS A 427 15.58 16.76 -3.59
C LYS A 427 16.03 15.57 -2.74
N GLU A 428 15.25 15.17 -1.74
CA GLU A 428 15.54 14.00 -0.91
C GLU A 428 15.66 12.72 -1.76
N LYS A 429 14.71 12.49 -2.68
CA LYS A 429 14.72 11.29 -3.53
C LYS A 429 15.85 11.28 -4.57
N LEU A 430 16.33 12.45 -5.00
CA LEU A 430 17.46 12.56 -5.92
C LEU A 430 18.83 12.59 -5.22
N ALA A 431 18.90 12.80 -3.90
CA ALA A 431 20.16 12.83 -3.16
C ALA A 431 21.06 11.60 -3.39
N PRO A 432 20.56 10.35 -3.50
CA PRO A 432 21.40 9.20 -3.84
C PRO A 432 22.12 9.33 -5.18
N PHE A 433 21.54 10.04 -6.15
CA PHE A 433 22.15 10.25 -7.46
C PHE A 433 23.38 11.18 -7.40
N GLU A 434 23.41 12.13 -6.47
CA GLU A 434 24.55 13.07 -6.29
C GLU A 434 25.86 12.32 -5.97
N ASN A 435 25.77 11.15 -5.34
CA ASN A 435 26.92 10.35 -4.94
C ASN A 435 27.37 9.33 -6.00
N VAL A 436 26.61 9.15 -7.09
CA VAL A 436 26.89 8.11 -8.11
C VAL A 436 28.28 8.28 -8.72
N MET A 437 28.67 9.51 -9.02
CA MET A 437 29.94 9.78 -9.69
C MET A 437 31.15 9.47 -8.79
N ALA A 438 31.04 9.77 -7.49
CA ALA A 438 32.09 9.55 -6.51
C ALA A 438 32.14 8.11 -5.95
N SER A 439 31.03 7.37 -6.02
CA SER A 439 30.96 6.02 -5.45
C SER A 439 31.57 4.95 -6.36
N ASN A 440 32.17 3.92 -5.77
CA ASN A 440 32.54 2.67 -6.45
C ASN A 440 31.69 1.47 -5.98
N ASP A 441 30.76 1.70 -5.05
CA ASP A 441 29.83 0.67 -4.57
C ASP A 441 28.65 0.53 -5.54
N THR A 442 28.48 -0.67 -6.09
CA THR A 442 27.43 -1.00 -7.06
C THR A 442 26.03 -0.73 -6.51
N VAL A 443 25.78 -1.01 -5.23
CA VAL A 443 24.45 -0.80 -4.62
C VAL A 443 24.11 0.70 -4.59
N THR A 444 25.04 1.52 -4.13
CA THR A 444 24.91 2.99 -4.12
C THR A 444 24.71 3.53 -5.54
N ILE A 445 25.51 3.06 -6.51
CA ILE A 445 25.40 3.49 -7.90
C ILE A 445 24.00 3.15 -8.45
N LEU A 446 23.57 1.90 -8.36
CA LEU A 446 22.28 1.46 -8.92
C LEU A 446 21.09 2.13 -8.23
N SER A 447 21.17 2.39 -6.92
CA SER A 447 20.16 3.14 -6.19
C SER A 447 20.01 4.58 -6.72
N GLY A 448 21.14 5.28 -6.92
CA GLY A 448 21.14 6.63 -7.50
C GLY A 448 20.66 6.66 -8.95
N ILE A 449 21.10 5.71 -9.79
CA ILE A 449 20.63 5.58 -11.17
C ILE A 449 19.11 5.36 -11.22
N ASN A 450 18.59 4.44 -10.39
CA ASN A 450 17.16 4.19 -10.28
C ASN A 450 16.39 5.44 -9.88
N ALA A 451 16.86 6.17 -8.87
CA ALA A 451 16.22 7.42 -8.45
C ALA A 451 16.12 8.42 -9.61
N ARG A 452 17.21 8.59 -10.37
CA ARG A 452 17.25 9.51 -11.51
C ARG A 452 16.32 9.07 -12.63
N MET A 453 16.42 7.83 -13.09
CA MET A 453 15.60 7.32 -14.19
C MET A 453 14.10 7.35 -13.87
N ARG A 454 13.72 6.99 -12.64
CA ARG A 454 12.32 7.09 -12.21
C ARG A 454 11.84 8.54 -12.24
N MET A 455 12.65 9.48 -11.75
CA MET A 455 12.27 10.90 -11.76
C MET A 455 12.09 11.43 -13.19
N ASP A 456 13.03 11.14 -14.09
CA ASP A 456 12.97 11.60 -15.50
C ASP A 456 11.73 11.04 -16.22
N ALA A 457 11.38 9.77 -15.98
CA ALA A 457 10.18 9.15 -16.54
C ALA A 457 8.88 9.77 -15.98
N LEU A 458 8.84 10.06 -14.67
CA LEU A 458 7.69 10.70 -14.03
C LEU A 458 7.53 12.17 -14.49
N ASP A 459 8.62 12.90 -14.67
CA ASP A 459 8.60 14.27 -15.23
C ASP A 459 8.02 14.26 -16.65
N SER A 460 8.40 13.27 -17.46
CA SER A 460 7.90 13.10 -18.82
C SER A 460 6.40 12.81 -18.85
N LEU A 461 5.92 11.94 -17.94
CA LEU A 461 4.49 11.67 -17.76
C LEU A 461 3.72 12.93 -17.36
N TYR A 462 4.22 13.66 -16.36
CA TYR A 462 3.61 14.91 -15.90
C TYR A 462 3.53 15.94 -17.03
N ALA A 463 4.64 16.16 -17.74
CA ALA A 463 4.73 17.12 -18.83
C ALA A 463 3.77 16.78 -19.97
N SER A 464 3.65 15.50 -20.34
CA SER A 464 2.71 15.04 -21.37
C SER A 464 1.25 15.35 -21.00
N LEU A 465 0.84 15.04 -19.77
CA LEU A 465 -0.51 15.32 -19.29
C LEU A 465 -0.78 16.83 -19.16
N TYR A 466 0.22 17.60 -18.75
CA TYR A 466 0.13 19.05 -18.71
C TYR A 466 -0.01 19.66 -20.12
N GLN A 467 0.70 19.13 -21.11
CA GLN A 467 0.58 19.56 -22.52
C GLN A 467 -0.80 19.25 -23.11
N GLN A 468 -1.51 18.24 -22.59
CA GLN A 468 -2.91 17.95 -22.95
C GLN A 468 -3.92 18.93 -22.34
N GLY A 469 -3.45 19.96 -21.62
CA GLY A 469 -4.31 21.00 -21.03
C GLY A 469 -4.86 20.67 -19.64
N LEU A 470 -4.48 19.53 -19.05
CA LEU A 470 -4.91 19.17 -17.70
C LEU A 470 -4.22 20.05 -16.64
N ARG A 471 -4.96 20.48 -15.62
CA ARG A 471 -4.49 21.36 -14.55
C ARG A 471 -5.00 20.90 -13.18
N GLU A 472 -4.32 21.35 -12.13
CA GLU A 472 -4.74 21.20 -10.73
C GLU A 472 -5.19 19.76 -10.38
N LYS A 473 -6.37 19.61 -9.78
CA LYS A 473 -6.96 18.32 -9.37
C LYS A 473 -7.14 17.35 -10.54
N ALA A 474 -7.52 17.85 -11.71
CA ALA A 474 -7.70 17.01 -12.89
C ALA A 474 -6.37 16.44 -13.38
N LEU A 475 -5.29 17.24 -13.35
CA LEU A 475 -3.94 16.77 -13.67
C LEU A 475 -3.45 15.73 -12.67
N GLN A 476 -3.67 15.95 -11.38
CA GLN A 476 -3.26 15.02 -10.33
C GLN A 476 -3.94 13.65 -10.49
N ILE A 477 -5.27 13.63 -10.67
CA ILE A 477 -6.02 12.38 -10.86
C ILE A 477 -5.57 11.66 -12.14
N ALA A 478 -5.44 12.39 -13.25
CA ALA A 478 -4.98 11.80 -14.50
C ALA A 478 -3.55 11.24 -14.39
N PHE A 479 -2.65 11.95 -13.68
CA PHE A 479 -1.29 11.47 -13.45
C PHE A 479 -1.27 10.17 -12.66
N MET A 480 -1.99 10.11 -11.54
CA MET A 480 -2.04 8.90 -10.70
C MET A 480 -2.61 7.72 -11.48
N HIS A 481 -3.73 7.92 -12.18
CA HIS A 481 -4.38 6.90 -13.00
C HIS A 481 -3.45 6.42 -14.13
N SER A 482 -2.83 7.34 -14.89
CA SER A 482 -1.90 6.96 -15.95
C SER A 482 -0.66 6.23 -15.42
N PHE A 483 -0.15 6.62 -14.25
CA PHE A 483 0.97 5.93 -13.63
C PHE A 483 0.59 4.51 -13.18
N GLU A 484 -0.55 4.34 -12.51
CA GLU A 484 -1.07 3.03 -12.08
C GLU A 484 -1.30 2.11 -13.29
N GLN A 485 -1.99 2.61 -14.32
CA GLN A 485 -2.23 1.87 -15.56
C GLN A 485 -0.93 1.41 -16.22
N LYS A 486 0.07 2.30 -16.34
CA LYS A 486 1.38 1.95 -16.92
C LYS A 486 2.10 0.88 -16.11
N GLN A 487 2.06 0.95 -14.77
CA GLN A 487 2.60 -0.10 -13.90
C GLN A 487 1.91 -1.43 -14.12
N GLN A 488 0.58 -1.45 -14.10
CA GLN A 488 -0.20 -2.66 -14.31
C GLN A 488 0.07 -3.26 -15.71
N ASP A 489 0.11 -2.43 -16.75
CA ASP A 489 0.41 -2.87 -18.12
C ASP A 489 1.77 -3.53 -18.25
N ALA A 490 2.76 -3.08 -17.50
CA ALA A 490 4.08 -3.70 -17.51
C ALA A 490 4.21 -4.89 -16.58
N SER A 491 4.03 -4.69 -15.27
CA SER A 491 4.36 -5.70 -14.27
C SER A 491 3.32 -6.81 -14.17
N ILE A 492 2.09 -6.56 -14.62
CA ILE A 492 1.06 -7.60 -14.67
C ILE A 492 0.93 -8.10 -16.10
N PHE A 493 0.48 -7.25 -17.03
CA PHE A 493 0.09 -7.75 -18.33
C PHE A 493 1.29 -8.12 -19.22
N ALA A 494 2.38 -7.33 -19.24
CA ALA A 494 3.55 -7.69 -20.01
C ALA A 494 4.39 -8.79 -19.34
N HIS A 495 4.67 -8.68 -18.04
CA HIS A 495 5.47 -9.63 -17.30
C HIS A 495 4.75 -10.99 -17.14
N GLU A 496 3.62 -11.03 -16.44
CA GLU A 496 2.89 -12.28 -16.20
C GLU A 496 2.33 -12.85 -17.50
N GLY A 497 2.01 -11.97 -18.47
CA GLY A 497 1.53 -12.40 -19.78
C GLY A 497 2.60 -13.15 -20.55
N ARG A 498 3.88 -12.84 -20.34
CA ARG A 498 4.98 -13.62 -20.91
C ARG A 498 5.04 -15.03 -20.32
N HIS A 499 4.83 -15.21 -19.01
CA HIS A 499 4.75 -16.55 -18.42
C HIS A 499 3.63 -17.36 -19.05
N SER A 500 2.45 -16.76 -19.27
CA SER A 500 1.32 -17.38 -19.96
C SER A 500 1.66 -17.79 -21.40
N ILE A 501 2.27 -16.88 -22.18
CA ILE A 501 2.72 -17.16 -23.55
C ILE A 501 3.74 -18.32 -23.58
N ASP A 502 4.75 -18.30 -22.71
CA ASP A 502 5.76 -19.35 -22.66
C ASP A 502 5.15 -20.70 -22.30
N GLN A 503 4.16 -20.75 -21.40
CA GLN A 503 3.45 -21.97 -21.05
C GLN A 503 2.57 -22.52 -22.18
N ILE A 504 2.02 -21.66 -23.03
CA ILE A 504 1.17 -22.05 -24.17
C ILE A 504 2.02 -22.57 -25.33
N TYR A 505 3.04 -21.81 -25.74
CA TYR A 505 3.77 -22.07 -26.99
C TYR A 505 5.11 -22.79 -26.79
N PHE A 506 5.69 -22.70 -25.60
CA PHE A 506 7.05 -23.18 -25.30
C PHE A 506 7.09 -24.03 -24.02
N LYS A 507 5.99 -24.74 -23.72
CA LYS A 507 5.81 -25.48 -22.46
C LYS A 507 7.01 -26.32 -22.03
N ASN A 508 7.56 -27.11 -22.95
CA ASN A 508 8.69 -27.99 -22.65
C ASN A 508 9.95 -27.22 -22.24
N ASP A 509 10.22 -26.07 -22.87
CA ASP A 509 11.36 -25.23 -22.55
C ASP A 509 11.10 -24.45 -21.25
N PHE A 510 9.86 -23.97 -21.06
CA PHE A 510 9.45 -23.29 -19.83
C PHE A 510 9.54 -24.20 -18.60
N ASP A 511 9.01 -25.41 -18.67
CA ASP A 511 9.00 -26.37 -17.55
C ASP A 511 10.42 -26.81 -17.16
N LYS A 512 11.36 -26.82 -18.10
CA LYS A 512 12.78 -27.16 -17.87
C LYS A 512 13.62 -25.96 -17.45
N ALA A 513 13.17 -24.73 -17.73
CA ALA A 513 13.93 -23.53 -17.43
C ALA A 513 13.97 -23.26 -15.91
N PRO A 514 15.15 -22.94 -15.35
CA PRO A 514 15.24 -22.54 -13.94
C PRO A 514 14.43 -21.26 -13.71
N ALA A 515 13.96 -21.05 -12.48
CA ALA A 515 13.12 -19.88 -12.13
C ALA A 515 13.74 -18.54 -12.59
N ARG A 516 15.05 -18.36 -12.40
CA ARG A 516 15.76 -17.15 -12.85
C ARG A 516 15.65 -16.88 -14.36
N GLU A 517 15.59 -17.93 -15.18
CA GLU A 517 15.51 -17.78 -16.64
C GLU A 517 14.09 -17.45 -17.09
N ARG A 518 13.08 -18.09 -16.48
CA ARG A 518 11.67 -17.74 -16.68
C ARG A 518 11.41 -16.27 -16.32
N GLU A 519 11.88 -15.87 -15.14
CA GLU A 519 11.82 -14.47 -14.67
C GLU A 519 12.56 -13.49 -15.57
N TYR A 520 13.72 -13.89 -16.09
CA TYR A 520 14.48 -13.07 -17.02
C TYR A 520 13.71 -12.83 -18.33
N ARG A 521 13.14 -13.88 -18.95
CA ARG A 521 12.32 -13.76 -20.16
C ARG A 521 11.11 -12.85 -19.93
N ALA A 522 10.43 -12.99 -18.79
CA ALA A 522 9.32 -12.12 -18.42
C ALA A 522 9.74 -10.64 -18.24
N LYS A 523 10.92 -10.37 -17.65
CA LYS A 523 11.47 -9.02 -17.53
C LYS A 523 11.84 -8.38 -18.87
N LEU A 524 12.27 -9.17 -19.85
CA LEU A 524 12.48 -8.66 -21.21
C LEU A 524 11.18 -8.10 -21.78
N SER A 525 10.08 -8.87 -21.69
CA SER A 525 8.75 -8.40 -22.08
C SER A 525 8.29 -7.19 -21.24
N GLU A 526 8.50 -7.23 -19.92
CA GLU A 526 8.14 -6.14 -19.00
C GLU A 526 8.75 -4.81 -19.44
N ILE A 527 10.02 -4.80 -19.88
CA ILE A 527 10.67 -3.57 -20.33
C ILE A 527 10.34 -3.25 -21.79
N ALA A 528 10.50 -4.22 -22.70
CA ALA A 528 10.39 -3.99 -24.14
C ALA A 528 8.97 -3.61 -24.59
N CYS A 529 7.94 -4.17 -23.92
CA CYS A 529 6.53 -3.99 -24.28
C CYS A 529 5.82 -2.88 -23.48
N ALA A 530 6.45 -2.26 -22.48
CA ALA A 530 5.76 -1.29 -21.61
C ALA A 530 5.86 0.16 -22.09
N ASP A 531 4.85 1.00 -21.83
CA ASP A 531 4.79 2.41 -22.29
C ASP A 531 5.63 3.42 -21.48
N PHE A 532 6.59 2.95 -20.70
CA PHE A 532 7.44 3.74 -19.80
C PHE A 532 8.72 2.97 -19.39
N PRO A 533 9.51 2.50 -20.37
CA PRO A 533 10.59 1.53 -20.16
C PRO A 533 11.74 2.09 -19.29
N VAL A 534 11.97 3.41 -19.30
CA VAL A 534 12.98 4.08 -18.44
C VAL A 534 12.67 3.88 -16.96
N TYR A 535 11.39 4.03 -16.56
CA TYR A 535 10.97 3.85 -15.17
C TYR A 535 11.23 2.41 -14.70
N LEU A 536 10.86 1.44 -15.54
CA LEU A 536 10.99 0.01 -15.23
C LEU A 536 12.45 -0.44 -15.19
N LEU A 537 13.28 -0.02 -16.14
CA LEU A 537 14.69 -0.41 -16.17
C LEU A 537 15.39 0.01 -14.87
N GLY A 538 15.21 1.27 -14.43
CA GLY A 538 15.74 1.74 -13.15
C GLY A 538 15.24 0.92 -11.95
N LYS A 539 13.94 0.64 -11.89
CA LYS A 539 13.32 -0.18 -10.84
C LYS A 539 13.88 -1.61 -10.80
N ILE A 540 14.11 -2.22 -11.96
CA ILE A 540 14.58 -3.60 -12.11
C ILE A 540 16.05 -3.73 -11.72
N ILE A 541 16.94 -2.91 -12.27
CA ILE A 541 18.39 -3.04 -12.03
C ILE A 541 18.76 -2.74 -10.58
N SER A 542 18.03 -1.83 -9.91
CA SER A 542 18.28 -1.51 -8.49
C SER A 542 18.00 -2.66 -7.53
N LYS A 543 17.30 -3.70 -8.00
CA LYS A 543 16.96 -4.90 -7.22
C LYS A 543 17.75 -6.13 -7.67
N ALA A 544 18.90 -5.95 -8.33
CA ALA A 544 19.83 -7.05 -8.60
C ALA A 544 20.28 -7.71 -7.28
N GLY A 545 20.33 -9.04 -7.23
CA GLY A 545 20.58 -9.76 -5.98
C GLY A 545 20.50 -11.28 -6.08
N PRO A 546 20.57 -12.01 -4.96
CA PRO A 546 20.71 -13.46 -4.97
C PRO A 546 19.41 -14.25 -5.19
N THR A 547 18.25 -13.62 -5.06
CA THR A 547 16.93 -14.28 -5.25
C THR A 547 16.67 -14.60 -6.73
N GLY A 548 15.68 -15.44 -7.06
CA GLY A 548 15.32 -15.75 -8.45
C GLY A 548 15.07 -14.50 -9.31
N HIS A 549 14.23 -13.57 -8.82
CA HIS A 549 14.06 -12.26 -9.45
C HIS A 549 15.34 -11.42 -9.42
N GLY A 550 16.11 -11.44 -8.33
CA GLY A 550 17.36 -10.69 -8.22
C GLY A 550 18.42 -11.12 -9.23
N GLN A 551 18.49 -12.41 -9.53
CA GLN A 551 19.38 -12.98 -10.53
C GLN A 551 18.92 -12.60 -11.95
N ALA A 552 17.61 -12.64 -12.20
CA ALA A 552 17.04 -12.15 -13.45
C ALA A 552 17.32 -10.64 -13.65
N ASN A 553 17.18 -9.82 -12.61
CA ASN A 553 17.55 -8.40 -12.62
C ASN A 553 19.04 -8.20 -12.93
N GLN A 554 19.91 -9.05 -12.40
CA GLN A 554 21.35 -9.01 -12.69
C GLN A 554 21.63 -9.32 -14.17
N MET A 555 20.90 -10.26 -14.78
CA MET A 555 21.01 -10.54 -16.22
C MET A 555 20.58 -9.33 -17.06
N ILE A 556 19.47 -8.67 -16.69
CA ILE A 556 19.03 -7.41 -17.32
C ILE A 556 20.12 -6.33 -17.22
N LEU A 557 20.72 -6.15 -16.04
CA LEU A 557 21.81 -5.20 -15.85
C LEU A 557 23.00 -5.53 -16.77
N ASN A 558 23.44 -6.79 -16.81
CA ASN A 558 24.59 -7.21 -17.62
C ASN A 558 24.36 -6.92 -19.11
N ASN A 559 23.18 -7.25 -19.64
CA ASN A 559 22.85 -6.99 -21.04
C ASN A 559 22.78 -5.50 -21.35
N THR A 560 22.28 -4.69 -20.40
CA THR A 560 22.28 -3.23 -20.53
C THR A 560 23.71 -2.70 -20.67
N LEU A 561 24.64 -3.20 -19.85
CA LEU A 561 26.04 -2.79 -19.86
C LEU A 561 26.76 -3.23 -21.15
N GLU A 562 26.48 -4.45 -21.62
CA GLU A 562 27.00 -4.95 -22.90
C GLU A 562 26.51 -4.09 -24.07
N TRP A 563 25.20 -3.81 -24.12
CA TRP A 563 24.61 -2.97 -25.15
C TRP A 563 25.21 -1.55 -25.16
N ILE A 564 25.35 -0.93 -23.98
CA ILE A 564 26.04 0.38 -23.85
C ILE A 564 27.46 0.30 -24.37
N GLY A 565 28.18 -0.79 -24.08
CA GLY A 565 29.55 -1.00 -24.55
C GLY A 565 29.67 -1.00 -26.07
N GLN A 566 28.67 -1.53 -26.78
CA GLN A 566 28.61 -1.63 -28.24
C GLN A 566 28.08 -0.35 -28.91
N HIS A 567 27.27 0.45 -28.21
CA HIS A 567 26.55 1.61 -28.76
C HIS A 567 26.98 2.95 -28.14
N GLN A 568 28.23 3.06 -27.67
CA GLN A 568 28.72 4.27 -26.97
C GLN A 568 28.53 5.56 -27.78
N GLN A 569 28.70 5.49 -29.10
CA GLN A 569 28.57 6.64 -30.00
C GLN A 569 27.13 7.10 -30.18
N ASP A 570 26.16 6.22 -29.94
CA ASP A 570 24.73 6.51 -30.09
C ASP A 570 24.14 7.11 -28.80
N ILE A 571 24.86 7.04 -27.69
CA ILE A 571 24.41 7.53 -26.38
C ILE A 571 24.81 8.98 -26.21
N LYS A 572 23.83 9.88 -26.28
CA LYS A 572 24.06 11.33 -26.13
C LYS A 572 24.67 11.64 -24.76
N GLY A 573 25.84 12.28 -24.78
CA GLY A 573 26.55 12.69 -23.57
C GLY A 573 27.34 11.58 -22.88
N TYR A 574 27.51 10.42 -23.53
CA TYR A 574 28.35 9.35 -23.00
C TYR A 574 29.80 9.79 -22.86
N ASN A 575 30.41 9.46 -21.72
CA ASN A 575 31.79 9.73 -21.40
C ASN A 575 32.57 8.40 -21.25
N PRO A 576 33.50 8.07 -22.17
CA PRO A 576 34.26 6.82 -22.10
C PRO A 576 35.22 6.75 -20.90
N ALA A 577 35.49 7.87 -20.22
CA ALA A 577 36.29 7.90 -18.99
C ALA A 577 35.51 7.44 -17.74
N LEU A 578 34.19 7.27 -17.83
CA LEU A 578 33.34 6.81 -16.72
C LEU A 578 32.85 5.37 -16.96
N PRO A 579 32.74 4.54 -15.90
CA PRO A 579 32.13 3.21 -16.01
C PRO A 579 30.72 3.27 -16.61
N ALA A 580 30.40 2.35 -17.53
CA ALA A 580 29.10 2.27 -18.19
C ALA A 580 27.92 2.21 -17.20
N ILE A 581 28.08 1.50 -16.07
CA ILE A 581 27.06 1.38 -15.02
C ILE A 581 26.62 2.73 -14.44
N LYS A 582 27.52 3.71 -14.38
CA LYS A 582 27.22 5.07 -13.90
C LYS A 582 26.47 5.91 -14.93
N GLN A 583 26.30 5.41 -16.15
CA GLN A 583 25.79 6.14 -17.31
C GLN A 583 24.51 5.53 -17.88
N ILE A 584 23.95 4.48 -17.26
CA ILE A 584 22.70 3.83 -17.69
C ILE A 584 21.54 4.84 -17.77
N TYR A 585 21.52 5.85 -16.90
CA TYR A 585 20.49 6.89 -16.90
C TYR A 585 20.46 7.77 -18.17
N LEU A 586 21.48 7.69 -19.03
CA LEU A 586 21.53 8.40 -20.30
C LEU A 586 20.73 7.71 -21.42
N LEU A 587 20.32 6.45 -21.22
CA LEU A 587 19.59 5.70 -22.22
C LEU A 587 18.19 6.28 -22.45
N THR A 588 17.86 6.52 -23.71
CA THR A 588 16.51 6.93 -24.15
C THR A 588 15.53 5.76 -24.15
N GLU A 589 14.22 6.04 -24.15
CA GLU A 589 13.20 4.98 -24.23
C GLU A 589 13.38 4.07 -25.45
N SER A 590 13.73 4.63 -26.61
CA SER A 590 13.94 3.84 -27.84
C SER A 590 15.16 2.94 -27.74
N GLN A 591 16.26 3.43 -27.16
CA GLN A 591 17.47 2.62 -26.94
C GLN A 591 17.21 1.47 -25.96
N ILE A 592 16.49 1.75 -24.87
CA ILE A 592 16.09 0.73 -23.89
C ILE A 592 15.24 -0.35 -24.57
N ARG A 593 14.24 0.04 -25.38
CA ARG A 593 13.42 -0.94 -26.11
C ARG A 593 14.23 -1.77 -27.09
N SER A 594 15.13 -1.15 -27.86
CA SER A 594 15.99 -1.87 -28.82
C SER A 594 16.84 -2.92 -28.10
N CYS A 595 17.52 -2.49 -27.03
CA CYS A 595 18.37 -3.35 -26.21
C CYS A 595 17.68 -4.63 -25.78
N PHE A 596 16.43 -4.56 -25.29
CA PHE A 596 15.73 -5.73 -24.78
C PHE A 596 14.95 -6.50 -25.83
N ARG A 597 14.47 -5.83 -26.89
CA ARG A 597 13.77 -6.50 -27.99
C ARG A 597 14.71 -7.40 -28.79
N GLU A 598 15.92 -6.93 -29.09
CA GLU A 598 16.89 -7.67 -29.92
C GLU A 598 17.39 -8.96 -29.27
N ILE A 599 17.40 -9.01 -27.93
CA ILE A 599 17.86 -10.17 -27.16
C ILE A 599 16.71 -11.05 -26.65
N ASP A 600 15.46 -10.67 -26.90
CA ASP A 600 14.31 -11.45 -26.48
C ASP A 600 14.12 -12.65 -27.42
N PRO A 601 14.19 -13.90 -26.92
CA PRO A 601 14.01 -15.08 -27.76
C PRO A 601 12.62 -15.19 -28.41
N LEU A 602 11.63 -14.41 -27.94
CA LEU A 602 10.30 -14.36 -28.54
C LEU A 602 10.25 -13.42 -29.76
N TYR A 603 11.20 -12.49 -29.89
CA TYR A 603 11.28 -11.57 -31.02
C TYR A 603 11.96 -12.24 -32.22
N LYS A 604 11.31 -12.22 -33.40
CA LYS A 604 11.79 -12.91 -34.61
C LYS A 604 12.16 -12.01 -35.79
N GLY A 605 12.22 -10.69 -35.59
CA GLY A 605 12.48 -9.71 -36.65
C GLY A 605 11.23 -9.32 -37.40
#